data_AF-A0AAU3K929-F1
#
_entry.id   AF-A0AAU3K929-F1
#
_cell.length_a   1.000
_cell.length_b   1.000
_cell.length_c   1.000
_cell.angle_alpha   90.00
_cell.angle_beta   90.00
_cell.angle_gamma   90.00
#
_symmetry.space_group_name_H-M   'P 1'
#
loop_
_entity.id
_entity.type
_entity.pdbx_description
1 polymer ?
#
loop_
_entity_poly.entity_id
_entity_poly.type
_entity_poly.pdbx_seq_one_letter_code
_entity_poly.pdbx_strand_id
1 'polypeptide(L)'
;MEKAPESAPESVAVPVEAPAGVPVGMNIARHWRPIVVGKPVPPFDTVPPRGLSYRPDTVCDGWQTGKMALRLASVRGYQHRYEGRPREDDAAAAWDEGTGTVVFAVADGVSSARQPHIGSQLACRSAVDEMLSQVRGEGAGYVADWDKLLSTVHWQLVEQARRILHRPDAGPEETAGLLATTLVAGTATPTDQGVFVHLISIGDSGAWQIKHDTFYRLTGGKGAGSDGLYSSTVDPLPFLPGVIRPLSFALEQQTVLLVGTDGFGDPLGDGKGAVARHFYYGLLSPVPPLGFAHLLDFSRETYDDDRTLIALWPWNDAPGGPSC
;
A
#
# COMPACT_ATOMS: atom_id res chain seq x y z
N MET A 1 -15.85 -93.39 -7.37
CA MET A 1 -17.14 -92.67 -7.23
C MET A 1 -17.41 -92.66 -5.73
N GLU A 2 -17.31 -91.56 -5.00
CA GLU A 2 -17.91 -90.24 -5.22
C GLU A 2 -17.08 -89.20 -4.41
N LYS A 3 -16.82 -88.04 -5.02
CA LYS A 3 -15.90 -87.01 -4.51
C LYS A 3 -16.67 -86.10 -3.54
N ALA A 4 -16.16 -85.92 -2.32
CA ALA A 4 -16.74 -85.02 -1.31
C ALA A 4 -16.73 -83.54 -1.78
N PRO A 5 -17.71 -82.71 -1.38
CA PRO A 5 -17.79 -81.32 -1.80
C PRO A 5 -16.75 -80.45 -1.09
N GLU A 6 -16.11 -79.60 -1.89
CA GLU A 6 -15.08 -78.64 -1.52
C GLU A 6 -15.72 -77.44 -0.79
N SER A 7 -15.23 -77.13 0.41
CA SER A 7 -15.70 -76.00 1.23
C SER A 7 -15.26 -74.67 0.63
N ALA A 8 -16.22 -73.76 0.39
CA ALA A 8 -15.97 -72.40 -0.09
C ALA A 8 -15.16 -71.57 0.94
N PRO A 9 -14.29 -70.64 0.51
CA PRO A 9 -13.53 -69.80 1.42
C PRO A 9 -14.41 -68.72 2.07
N GLU A 10 -14.23 -68.50 3.38
CA GLU A 10 -14.83 -67.41 4.13
C GLU A 10 -14.39 -66.05 3.57
N SER A 11 -15.37 -65.20 3.24
CA SER A 11 -15.12 -63.82 2.81
C SER A 11 -14.61 -63.00 4.00
N VAL A 12 -13.34 -62.58 3.94
CA VAL A 12 -12.77 -61.60 4.87
C VAL A 12 -13.47 -60.27 4.63
N ALA A 13 -14.27 -59.82 5.60
CA ALA A 13 -14.91 -58.51 5.57
C ALA A 13 -13.83 -57.41 5.64
N VAL A 14 -13.72 -56.64 4.55
CA VAL A 14 -12.90 -55.42 4.52
C VAL A 14 -13.53 -54.42 5.51
N PRO A 15 -12.76 -53.78 6.40
CA PRO A 15 -13.29 -52.74 7.26
C PRO A 15 -13.80 -51.60 6.38
N VAL A 16 -15.09 -51.30 6.46
CA VAL A 16 -15.66 -50.10 5.86
C VAL A 16 -15.04 -48.91 6.59
N GLU A 17 -14.12 -48.21 5.93
CA GLU A 17 -13.64 -46.91 6.38
C GLU A 17 -14.88 -46.05 6.67
N ALA A 18 -15.01 -45.61 7.92
CA ALA A 18 -16.03 -44.66 8.29
C ALA A 18 -15.95 -43.46 7.33
N PRO A 19 -17.09 -42.96 6.81
CA PRO A 19 -17.06 -41.82 5.91
C PRO A 19 -16.29 -40.70 6.60
N ALA A 20 -15.22 -40.23 5.94
CA ALA A 20 -14.43 -39.09 6.38
C ALA A 20 -15.41 -38.00 6.84
N GLY A 21 -15.31 -37.62 8.12
CA GLY A 21 -16.22 -36.67 8.72
C GLY A 21 -16.38 -35.46 7.81
N VAL A 22 -17.63 -35.09 7.53
CA VAL A 22 -17.96 -33.86 6.78
C VAL A 22 -17.06 -32.74 7.32
N PRO A 23 -16.26 -32.05 6.48
CA PRO A 23 -15.40 -30.99 6.95
C PRO A 23 -16.26 -30.02 7.75
N VAL A 24 -15.94 -29.84 9.04
CA VAL A 24 -16.60 -28.82 9.87
C VAL A 24 -16.47 -27.52 9.09
N GLY A 25 -17.61 -27.01 8.58
CA GLY A 25 -17.62 -25.91 7.62
C GLY A 25 -16.76 -24.77 8.16
N MET A 26 -15.66 -24.46 7.47
CA MET A 26 -14.77 -23.37 7.85
C MET A 26 -15.62 -22.11 7.89
N ASN A 27 -15.76 -21.51 9.08
CA ASN A 27 -16.42 -20.22 9.19
C ASN A 27 -15.44 -19.16 8.69
N ILE A 28 -15.40 -18.97 7.37
CA ILE A 28 -14.52 -18.02 6.67
C ILE A 28 -14.64 -16.64 7.32
N ALA A 29 -15.85 -16.21 7.67
CA ALA A 29 -16.08 -14.91 8.31
C ALA A 29 -15.35 -14.75 9.65
N ARG A 30 -15.08 -15.83 10.40
CA ARG A 30 -14.26 -15.77 11.62
C ARG A 30 -12.77 -15.59 11.32
N HIS A 31 -12.26 -16.23 10.28
CA HIS A 31 -10.84 -16.14 9.89
C HIS A 31 -10.47 -14.78 9.28
N TRP A 32 -11.43 -14.13 8.63
CA TRP A 32 -11.26 -12.83 8.00
C TRP A 32 -11.83 -11.67 8.83
N ARG A 33 -12.08 -11.88 10.14
CA ARG A 33 -12.39 -10.75 11.01
C ARG A 33 -11.20 -9.78 11.03
N PRO A 34 -11.45 -8.48 11.13
CA PRO A 34 -10.36 -7.53 11.30
C PRO A 34 -9.48 -7.88 12.50
N ILE A 35 -8.18 -7.69 12.32
CA ILE A 35 -7.21 -7.88 13.39
C ILE A 35 -7.41 -6.76 14.41
N VAL A 36 -7.63 -7.09 15.68
CA VAL A 36 -7.83 -6.10 16.74
C VAL A 36 -6.49 -5.76 17.38
N VAL A 37 -6.11 -4.47 17.36
CA VAL A 37 -4.86 -3.99 17.94
C VAL A 37 -5.14 -3.04 19.10
N GLY A 38 -5.22 -3.57 20.32
CA GLY A 38 -5.62 -2.81 21.50
C GLY A 38 -7.14 -2.77 21.65
N LYS A 39 -7.72 -1.60 21.89
CA LYS A 39 -9.18 -1.45 21.98
C LYS A 39 -9.78 -1.29 20.58
N PRO A 40 -10.76 -2.12 20.17
CA PRO A 40 -11.35 -2.05 18.84
C PRO A 40 -12.28 -0.84 18.69
N VAL A 41 -12.52 -0.45 17.44
CA VAL A 41 -13.62 0.44 17.06
C VAL A 41 -14.95 -0.27 17.38
N PRO A 42 -15.99 0.43 17.86
CA PRO A 42 -17.32 -0.15 18.04
C PRO A 42 -17.84 -0.81 16.76
N PRO A 43 -18.61 -1.91 16.83
CA PRO A 43 -19.22 -2.50 15.66
C PRO A 43 -20.14 -1.52 14.92
N PHE A 44 -20.11 -1.53 13.60
CA PHE A 44 -20.99 -0.74 12.74
C PHE A 44 -21.30 -1.52 11.45
N ASP A 45 -22.41 -1.18 10.81
CA ASP A 45 -22.74 -1.66 9.47
C ASP A 45 -22.11 -0.73 8.42
N THR A 46 -21.54 -1.30 7.36
CA THR A 46 -20.89 -0.52 6.31
C THR A 46 -21.91 0.15 5.39
N VAL A 47 -21.65 1.40 5.02
CA VAL A 47 -22.51 2.19 4.13
C VAL A 47 -21.87 2.30 2.74
N PRO A 48 -22.66 2.13 1.65
CA PRO A 48 -22.17 2.33 0.28
C PRO A 48 -21.55 3.72 0.11
N PRO A 49 -20.39 3.82 -0.57
CA PRO A 49 -19.76 5.12 -0.79
C PRO A 49 -20.62 6.00 -1.71
N ARG A 50 -20.68 7.29 -1.41
CA ARG A 50 -21.35 8.32 -2.20
C ARG A 50 -20.29 9.21 -2.83
N GLY A 51 -20.43 9.55 -4.12
CA GLY A 51 -19.45 10.37 -4.81
C GLY A 51 -19.71 10.46 -6.30
N LEU A 52 -18.86 11.21 -7.01
CA LEU A 52 -18.98 11.38 -8.46
C LEU A 52 -18.51 10.14 -9.25
N SER A 53 -17.69 9.28 -8.67
CA SER A 53 -17.11 8.12 -9.36
C SER A 53 -17.09 6.87 -8.49
N TYR A 54 -17.06 5.71 -9.15
CA TYR A 54 -16.90 4.42 -8.48
C TYR A 54 -15.50 4.32 -7.84
N ARG A 55 -15.47 3.91 -6.57
CA ARG A 55 -14.24 3.67 -5.82
C ARG A 55 -14.33 2.32 -5.09
N PRO A 56 -13.43 1.37 -5.37
CA PRO A 56 -13.37 0.14 -4.59
C PRO A 56 -12.98 0.44 -3.15
N ASP A 57 -13.65 -0.22 -2.20
CA ASP A 57 -13.35 -0.11 -0.76
C ASP A 57 -11.88 -0.44 -0.47
N THR A 58 -11.41 -1.55 -1.04
CA THR A 58 -10.03 -2.01 -0.86
C THR A 58 -9.44 -2.39 -2.20
N VAL A 59 -8.20 -1.99 -2.43
CA VAL A 59 -7.36 -2.52 -3.51
C VAL A 59 -6.11 -3.12 -2.90
N CYS A 60 -5.63 -4.20 -3.50
CA CYS A 60 -4.35 -4.78 -3.14
C CYS A 60 -3.69 -5.38 -4.38
N ASP A 61 -2.37 -5.29 -4.42
CA ASP A 61 -1.55 -5.86 -5.47
C ASP A 61 -0.24 -6.38 -4.87
N GLY A 62 0.44 -7.24 -5.61
CA GLY A 62 1.75 -7.70 -5.22
C GLY A 62 2.37 -8.68 -6.18
N TRP A 63 3.67 -8.53 -6.36
CA TRP A 63 4.47 -9.33 -7.26
C TRP A 63 5.91 -9.38 -6.75
N GLN A 64 6.74 -10.18 -7.40
CA GLN A 64 8.14 -10.37 -7.05
C GLN A 64 8.97 -10.42 -8.34
N THR A 65 10.16 -9.83 -8.27
CA THR A 65 11.22 -9.92 -9.28
C THR A 65 12.37 -10.73 -8.69
N GLY A 66 13.44 -10.94 -9.46
CA GLY A 66 14.64 -11.58 -8.95
C GLY A 66 15.42 -10.77 -7.91
N LYS A 67 15.02 -9.51 -7.67
CA LYS A 67 15.72 -8.56 -6.79
C LYS A 67 14.85 -7.93 -5.72
N MET A 68 13.53 -7.94 -5.88
CA MET A 68 12.59 -7.28 -4.97
C MET A 68 11.25 -8.02 -4.88
N ALA A 69 10.61 -7.96 -3.72
CA ALA A 69 9.20 -8.30 -3.56
C ALA A 69 8.44 -7.02 -3.21
N LEU A 70 7.26 -6.80 -3.81
CA LEU A 70 6.41 -5.65 -3.54
C LEU A 70 5.02 -6.09 -3.11
N ARG A 71 4.48 -5.44 -2.09
CA ARG A 71 3.06 -5.48 -1.72
C ARG A 71 2.51 -4.07 -1.63
N LEU A 72 1.27 -3.92 -2.06
CA LEU A 72 0.53 -2.67 -2.05
C LEU A 72 -0.88 -2.96 -1.55
N ALA A 73 -1.39 -2.14 -0.64
CA ALA A 73 -2.79 -2.13 -0.29
C ALA A 73 -3.24 -0.71 0.04
N SER A 74 -4.48 -0.40 -0.31
CA SER A 74 -5.17 0.83 0.06
C SER A 74 -6.59 0.47 0.50
N VAL A 75 -6.85 0.61 1.78
CA VAL A 75 -8.03 0.11 2.50
C VAL A 75 -8.85 1.29 2.99
N ARG A 76 -10.16 1.27 2.71
CA ARG A 76 -11.09 2.29 3.23
C ARG A 76 -11.20 2.23 4.75
N GLY A 77 -11.06 3.38 5.39
CA GLY A 77 -11.15 3.57 6.82
C GLY A 77 -12.51 3.22 7.38
N TYR A 78 -12.53 2.91 8.66
CA TYR A 78 -13.76 2.56 9.37
C TYR A 78 -14.68 3.77 9.47
N GLN A 79 -14.11 4.97 9.68
CA GLN A 79 -14.87 6.21 9.67
C GLN A 79 -15.52 6.44 8.29
N HIS A 80 -14.75 6.30 7.21
CA HIS A 80 -15.27 6.44 5.85
C HIS A 80 -16.34 5.40 5.50
N ARG A 81 -16.18 4.15 5.94
CA ARG A 81 -17.20 3.10 5.79
C ARG A 81 -18.49 3.43 6.54
N TYR A 82 -18.39 3.99 7.75
CA TYR A 82 -19.54 4.41 8.55
C TYR A 82 -20.26 5.62 7.94
N GLU A 83 -19.51 6.62 7.48
CA GLU A 83 -20.06 7.88 6.94
C GLU A 83 -20.55 7.76 5.49
N GLY A 84 -20.18 6.71 4.78
CA GLY A 84 -20.46 6.58 3.35
C GLY A 84 -19.54 7.44 2.46
N ARG A 85 -18.38 7.89 2.98
CA ARG A 85 -17.33 8.55 2.17
C ARG A 85 -16.51 7.51 1.42
N PRO A 86 -16.13 7.71 0.14
CA PRO A 86 -15.26 6.78 -0.58
C PRO A 86 -13.87 6.71 0.06
N ARG A 87 -13.07 5.73 -0.34
CA ARG A 87 -11.63 5.74 -0.03
C ARG A 87 -10.94 6.91 -0.76
N GLU A 88 -10.37 7.83 -0.01
CA GLU A 88 -9.69 9.06 -0.41
C GLU A 88 -8.20 8.85 -0.66
N ASP A 89 -7.60 7.79 -0.09
CA ASP A 89 -6.24 7.35 -0.44
C ASP A 89 -6.13 6.60 -1.78
N ASP A 90 -4.97 6.66 -2.43
CA ASP A 90 -4.55 5.72 -3.48
C ASP A 90 -3.07 5.33 -3.42
N ALA A 91 -2.74 4.25 -4.12
CA ALA A 91 -1.37 3.86 -4.38
C ALA A 91 -1.23 3.22 -5.77
N ALA A 92 -0.05 3.37 -6.37
CA ALA A 92 0.31 2.70 -7.62
C ALA A 92 1.77 2.25 -7.57
N ALA A 93 2.06 1.14 -8.23
CA ALA A 93 3.43 0.66 -8.43
C ALA A 93 3.55 -0.01 -9.79
N ALA A 94 4.74 0.06 -10.37
CA ALA A 94 5.06 -0.62 -11.61
C ALA A 94 6.52 -1.07 -11.61
N TRP A 95 6.84 -1.97 -12.54
CA TRP A 95 8.17 -2.50 -12.74
C TRP A 95 8.59 -2.31 -14.19
N ASP A 96 9.83 -1.86 -14.38
CA ASP A 96 10.47 -1.79 -15.68
C ASP A 96 11.41 -2.98 -15.88
N GLU A 97 11.11 -3.84 -16.86
CA GLU A 97 11.89 -5.06 -17.14
C GLU A 97 13.31 -4.74 -17.63
N GLY A 98 13.49 -3.66 -18.39
CA GLY A 98 14.79 -3.31 -18.98
C GLY A 98 15.84 -2.91 -17.95
N THR A 99 15.43 -2.12 -16.95
CA THR A 99 16.32 -1.64 -15.86
C THR A 99 16.19 -2.46 -14.58
N GLY A 100 15.13 -3.25 -14.44
CA GLY A 100 14.76 -3.92 -13.19
C GLY A 100 14.16 -3.00 -12.13
N THR A 101 13.99 -1.71 -12.44
CA THR A 101 13.54 -0.68 -11.49
C THR A 101 12.08 -0.85 -11.13
N VAL A 102 11.77 -0.72 -9.85
CA VAL A 102 10.41 -0.55 -9.35
C VAL A 102 10.13 0.92 -9.15
N VAL A 103 9.02 1.42 -9.66
CA VAL A 103 8.52 2.77 -9.37
C VAL A 103 7.25 2.66 -8.53
N PHE A 104 7.04 3.60 -7.63
CA PHE A 104 5.90 3.56 -6.71
C PHE A 104 5.43 4.97 -6.34
N ALA A 105 4.14 5.09 -6.04
CA ALA A 105 3.54 6.30 -5.51
C ALA A 105 2.43 5.97 -4.52
N VAL A 106 2.33 6.76 -3.45
CA VAL A 106 1.26 6.75 -2.46
C VAL A 106 0.75 8.17 -2.27
N ALA A 107 -0.56 8.34 -2.18
CA ALA A 107 -1.19 9.62 -2.01
C ALA A 107 -2.42 9.51 -1.11
N ASP A 108 -2.53 10.46 -0.18
CA ASP A 108 -3.71 10.70 0.66
C ASP A 108 -4.42 11.96 0.16
N GLY A 109 -5.71 11.83 -0.13
CA GLY A 109 -6.54 12.93 -0.57
C GLY A 109 -6.99 13.80 0.60
N VAL A 110 -6.74 15.10 0.52
CA VAL A 110 -6.97 16.02 1.63
C VAL A 110 -8.47 16.15 1.95
N SER A 111 -8.84 15.92 3.20
CA SER A 111 -10.24 15.88 3.66
C SER A 111 -11.07 17.16 3.41
N SER A 112 -10.43 18.31 3.22
CA SER A 112 -11.07 19.59 2.89
C SER A 112 -11.44 19.73 1.40
N ALA A 113 -10.86 18.90 0.53
CA ALA A 113 -11.20 18.86 -0.88
C ALA A 113 -12.56 18.17 -1.08
N ARG A 114 -13.28 18.55 -2.14
CA ARG A 114 -14.61 17.96 -2.43
C ARG A 114 -14.55 16.57 -3.07
N GLN A 115 -13.48 16.25 -3.79
CA GLN A 115 -13.29 14.97 -4.50
C GLN A 115 -11.83 14.45 -4.34
N PRO A 116 -11.33 14.33 -3.10
CA PRO A 116 -9.94 13.98 -2.80
C PRO A 116 -9.50 12.63 -3.41
N HIS A 117 -10.40 11.64 -3.41
CA HIS A 117 -10.19 10.33 -4.04
C HIS A 117 -9.86 10.36 -5.54
N ILE A 118 -10.30 11.39 -6.27
CA ILE A 118 -9.93 11.60 -7.68
C ILE A 118 -8.52 12.18 -7.75
N GLY A 119 -8.20 13.11 -6.85
CA GLY A 119 -6.88 13.75 -6.76
C GLY A 119 -5.77 12.75 -6.47
N SER A 120 -5.92 11.96 -5.40
CA SER A 120 -4.93 10.94 -5.00
C SER A 120 -4.71 9.89 -6.09
N GLN A 121 -5.78 9.40 -6.72
CA GLN A 121 -5.70 8.47 -7.83
C GLN A 121 -4.91 9.03 -9.01
N LEU A 122 -5.22 10.27 -9.40
CA LEU A 122 -4.58 10.91 -10.54
C LEU A 122 -3.12 11.21 -10.24
N ALA A 123 -2.80 11.63 -9.01
CA ALA A 123 -1.44 11.87 -8.58
C ALA A 123 -0.58 10.59 -8.61
N CYS A 124 -1.05 9.49 -8.03
CA CYS A 124 -0.32 8.22 -8.02
C CYS A 124 -0.03 7.71 -9.43
N ARG A 125 -1.05 7.68 -10.30
CA ARG A 125 -0.91 7.17 -11.67
C ARG A 125 -0.01 8.06 -12.52
N SER A 126 -0.21 9.37 -12.46
CA SER A 126 0.59 10.33 -13.23
C SER A 126 2.06 10.31 -12.80
N ALA A 127 2.33 10.17 -11.50
CA ALA A 127 3.68 10.02 -10.98
C ALA A 127 4.33 8.71 -11.48
N VAL A 128 3.64 7.57 -11.36
CA VAL A 128 4.17 6.28 -11.83
C VAL A 128 4.45 6.29 -13.33
N ASP A 129 3.53 6.83 -14.15
CA ASP A 129 3.70 6.89 -15.60
C ASP A 129 4.88 7.77 -16.01
N GLU A 130 5.05 8.94 -15.37
CA GLU A 130 6.18 9.82 -15.64
C GLU A 130 7.50 9.22 -15.15
N MET A 131 7.53 8.59 -13.97
CA MET A 131 8.74 7.89 -13.49
C MET A 131 9.15 6.75 -14.41
N LEU A 132 8.19 5.94 -14.89
CA LEU A 132 8.48 4.90 -15.89
C LEU A 132 9.04 5.49 -17.18
N SER A 133 8.52 6.64 -17.64
CA SER A 133 9.03 7.30 -18.83
C SER A 133 10.49 7.73 -18.65
N GLN A 134 10.84 8.32 -17.51
CA GLN A 134 12.22 8.73 -17.21
C GLN A 134 13.17 7.54 -17.04
N VAL A 135 12.76 6.52 -16.29
CA VAL A 135 13.52 5.28 -16.06
C VAL A 135 13.88 4.59 -17.38
N ARG A 136 12.93 4.55 -18.32
CA ARG A 136 13.12 3.95 -19.66
C ARG A 136 13.95 4.80 -20.61
N GLY A 137 13.84 6.14 -20.52
CA GLY A 137 14.38 7.07 -21.50
C GLY A 137 15.90 6.98 -21.64
N GLU A 138 16.63 7.26 -20.56
CA GLU A 138 18.10 7.21 -20.57
C GLU A 138 18.67 5.84 -20.20
N GLY A 139 17.81 4.85 -19.92
CA GLY A 139 18.21 3.50 -19.50
C GLY A 139 18.94 3.45 -18.16
N ALA A 140 18.91 4.55 -17.40
CA ALA A 140 19.73 4.73 -16.21
C ALA A 140 19.10 4.17 -14.93
N GLY A 141 17.81 3.80 -14.99
CA GLY A 141 17.12 3.17 -13.86
C GLY A 141 16.72 4.13 -12.74
N TYR A 142 16.83 5.44 -12.91
CA TYR A 142 16.47 6.44 -11.90
C TYR A 142 15.66 7.61 -12.48
N VAL A 143 15.05 8.39 -11.60
CA VAL A 143 14.35 9.64 -11.93
C VAL A 143 15.34 10.80 -11.83
N ALA A 144 15.63 11.43 -12.96
CA ALA A 144 16.57 12.55 -13.05
C ALA A 144 15.88 13.90 -12.80
N ASP A 145 14.62 14.03 -13.21
CA ASP A 145 13.89 15.30 -13.23
C ASP A 145 12.61 15.22 -12.37
N TRP A 146 12.79 15.50 -11.08
CA TRP A 146 11.70 15.52 -10.10
C TRP A 146 10.78 16.74 -10.28
N ASP A 147 11.30 17.85 -10.80
CA ASP A 147 10.51 19.05 -11.11
C ASP A 147 9.53 18.76 -12.25
N LYS A 148 9.96 18.04 -13.30
CA LYS A 148 9.08 17.55 -14.36
C LYS A 148 8.03 16.59 -13.83
N LEU A 149 8.41 15.67 -12.93
CA LEU A 149 7.45 14.77 -12.29
C LEU A 149 6.33 15.53 -11.58
N LEU A 150 6.68 16.47 -10.70
CA LEU A 150 5.67 17.24 -9.98
C LEU A 150 4.88 18.18 -10.90
N SER A 151 5.52 18.76 -11.92
CA SER A 151 4.84 19.59 -12.92
C SER A 151 3.82 18.79 -13.73
N THR A 152 4.14 17.54 -14.09
CA THR A 152 3.20 16.63 -14.76
C THR A 152 2.01 16.32 -13.86
N VAL A 153 2.23 15.97 -12.59
CA VAL A 153 1.15 15.70 -11.64
C VAL A 153 0.28 16.93 -11.41
N HIS A 154 0.89 18.09 -11.19
CA HIS A 154 0.20 19.38 -11.07
C HIS A 154 -0.71 19.64 -12.27
N TRP A 155 -0.16 19.52 -13.49
CA TRP A 155 -0.90 19.77 -14.71
C TRP A 155 -2.11 18.82 -14.84
N GLN A 156 -1.93 17.54 -14.53
CA GLN A 156 -3.01 16.55 -14.56
C GLN A 156 -4.13 16.90 -13.58
N LEU A 157 -3.79 17.28 -12.34
CA LEU A 157 -4.77 17.72 -11.34
C LEU A 157 -5.55 18.95 -11.81
N VAL A 158 -4.86 19.98 -12.32
CA VAL A 158 -5.50 21.21 -12.81
C VAL A 158 -6.42 20.92 -14.01
N GLU A 159 -5.97 20.13 -14.98
CA GLU A 159 -6.80 19.75 -16.13
C GLU A 159 -8.03 18.94 -15.72
N GLN A 160 -7.88 18.02 -14.76
CA GLN A 160 -9.01 17.26 -14.25
C GLN A 160 -10.00 18.16 -13.50
N ALA A 161 -9.52 19.13 -12.72
CA ALA A 161 -10.37 20.10 -12.06
C ALA A 161 -11.14 20.97 -13.07
N ARG A 162 -10.47 21.46 -14.13
CA ARG A 162 -11.12 22.21 -15.22
C ARG A 162 -12.26 21.43 -15.86
N ARG A 163 -12.06 20.13 -16.10
CA ARG A 163 -13.06 19.23 -16.67
C ARG A 163 -14.26 19.02 -15.74
N ILE A 164 -14.01 18.72 -14.47
CA ILE A 164 -15.06 18.48 -13.47
C ILE A 164 -15.88 19.75 -13.21
N LEU A 165 -15.22 20.91 -13.16
CA LEU A 165 -15.88 22.20 -12.91
C LEU A 165 -16.52 22.81 -14.16
N HIS A 166 -16.26 22.26 -15.35
CA HIS A 166 -16.59 22.88 -16.63
C HIS A 166 -16.08 24.33 -16.75
N ARG A 167 -14.88 24.60 -16.20
CA ARG A 167 -14.25 25.93 -16.17
C ARG A 167 -12.81 25.86 -16.66
N PRO A 168 -12.48 26.31 -17.88
CA PRO A 168 -11.13 26.21 -18.45
C PRO A 168 -10.12 27.15 -17.77
N ASP A 169 -10.60 28.17 -17.06
CA ASP A 169 -9.82 29.15 -16.31
C ASP A 169 -9.53 28.74 -14.86
N ALA A 170 -10.05 27.60 -14.39
CA ALA A 170 -9.76 27.11 -13.05
C ALA A 170 -8.25 26.91 -12.86
N GLY A 171 -7.74 27.41 -11.73
CA GLY A 171 -6.33 27.42 -11.37
C GLY A 171 -6.03 26.51 -10.17
N PRO A 172 -4.84 26.69 -9.55
CA PRO A 172 -4.40 25.88 -8.42
C PRO A 172 -5.34 25.96 -7.20
N GLU A 173 -5.92 27.12 -6.91
CA GLU A 173 -6.82 27.31 -5.77
C GLU A 173 -8.12 26.52 -5.91
N GLU A 174 -8.78 26.62 -7.07
CA GLU A 174 -9.96 25.82 -7.38
C GLU A 174 -9.66 24.32 -7.38
N THR A 175 -8.47 23.97 -7.87
CA THR A 175 -7.98 22.59 -7.92
C THR A 175 -7.73 22.06 -6.52
N ALA A 176 -7.12 22.84 -5.63
CA ALA A 176 -6.92 22.46 -4.23
C ALA A 176 -8.25 22.20 -3.51
N GLY A 177 -9.23 23.09 -3.67
CA GLY A 177 -10.57 22.90 -3.10
C GLY A 177 -11.36 21.70 -3.68
N LEU A 178 -10.90 21.10 -4.77
CA LEU A 178 -11.57 19.97 -5.42
C LEU A 178 -10.81 18.65 -5.31
N LEU A 179 -9.49 18.66 -5.51
CA LEU A 179 -8.64 17.48 -5.76
C LEU A 179 -7.34 17.48 -4.93
N ALA A 180 -7.23 18.29 -3.86
CA ALA A 180 -5.98 18.35 -3.10
C ALA A 180 -5.56 16.98 -2.57
N THR A 181 -4.25 16.70 -2.60
CA THR A 181 -3.68 15.41 -2.23
C THR A 181 -2.22 15.53 -1.82
N THR A 182 -1.77 14.66 -0.92
CA THR A 182 -0.35 14.41 -0.64
C THR A 182 0.26 13.54 -1.75
N LEU A 183 1.59 13.38 -1.75
CA LEU A 183 2.29 12.45 -2.64
C LEU A 183 3.63 12.02 -2.05
N VAL A 184 3.84 10.72 -1.88
CA VAL A 184 5.17 10.11 -1.76
C VAL A 184 5.42 9.31 -3.03
N ALA A 185 6.45 9.66 -3.79
CA ALA A 185 6.77 9.01 -5.06
C ALA A 185 8.26 8.67 -5.12
N GLY A 186 8.61 7.52 -5.67
CA GLY A 186 9.99 7.08 -5.71
C GLY A 186 10.28 5.88 -6.61
N THR A 187 11.57 5.58 -6.72
CA THR A 187 12.10 4.42 -7.42
C THR A 187 12.94 3.57 -6.50
N ALA A 188 12.94 2.26 -6.73
CA ALA A 188 13.82 1.28 -6.13
C ALA A 188 14.53 0.52 -7.26
N THR A 189 15.81 0.80 -7.42
CA THR A 189 16.62 0.40 -8.56
C THR A 189 17.61 -0.67 -8.14
N PRO A 190 17.58 -1.87 -8.75
CA PRO A 190 18.58 -2.89 -8.45
C PRO A 190 19.95 -2.45 -9.01
N THR A 191 20.98 -2.59 -8.19
CA THR A 191 22.38 -2.33 -8.51
C THR A 191 23.24 -3.51 -8.06
N ASP A 192 24.52 -3.52 -8.44
CA ASP A 192 25.47 -4.52 -7.96
C ASP A 192 25.67 -4.49 -6.43
N GLN A 193 25.35 -3.37 -5.78
CA GLN A 193 25.48 -3.17 -4.34
C GLN A 193 24.17 -3.38 -3.56
N GLY A 194 23.10 -3.79 -4.23
CA GLY A 194 21.77 -3.96 -3.65
C GLY A 194 20.74 -3.04 -4.30
N VAL A 195 19.63 -2.78 -3.61
CA VAL A 195 18.56 -1.93 -4.13
C VAL A 195 18.78 -0.49 -3.66
N PHE A 196 18.92 0.44 -4.60
CA PHE A 196 19.07 1.86 -4.29
C PHE A 196 17.72 2.57 -4.46
N VAL A 197 17.34 3.36 -3.46
CA VAL A 197 16.02 4.00 -3.40
C VAL A 197 16.18 5.51 -3.49
N HIS A 198 15.37 6.13 -4.33
CA HIS A 198 15.17 7.57 -4.40
C HIS A 198 13.70 7.90 -4.22
N LEU A 199 13.36 8.87 -3.37
CA LEU A 199 11.96 9.30 -3.21
C LEU A 199 11.83 10.78 -2.83
N ILE A 200 10.67 11.33 -3.11
CA ILE A 200 10.21 12.65 -2.65
C ILE A 200 8.91 12.50 -1.86
N SER A 201 8.62 13.50 -1.03
CA SER A 201 7.42 13.54 -0.18
C SER A 201 6.82 14.94 -0.19
N ILE A 202 5.53 15.05 -0.47
CA ILE A 202 4.71 16.27 -0.44
C ILE A 202 3.51 16.00 0.47
N GLY A 203 3.27 16.88 1.45
CA GLY A 203 2.29 16.65 2.51
C GLY A 203 2.85 15.81 3.67
N ASP A 204 1.97 15.12 4.40
CA ASP A 204 2.27 14.41 5.65
C ASP A 204 2.26 12.87 5.55
N SER A 205 1.94 12.31 4.38
CA SER A 205 2.35 10.95 4.01
C SER A 205 3.88 10.76 4.16
N GLY A 206 4.33 9.53 4.36
CA GLY A 206 5.72 9.28 4.73
C GLY A 206 6.32 7.96 4.24
N ALA A 207 7.59 7.78 4.60
CA ALA A 207 8.33 6.55 4.39
C ALA A 207 9.07 6.12 5.65
N TRP A 208 9.13 4.81 5.87
CA TRP A 208 9.80 4.16 7.00
C TRP A 208 10.62 2.97 6.51
N GLN A 209 11.54 2.52 7.34
CA GLN A 209 12.27 1.28 7.14
C GLN A 209 12.09 0.39 8.38
N ILE A 210 11.78 -0.89 8.17
CA ILE A 210 12.04 -1.90 9.20
C ILE A 210 13.48 -2.37 9.00
N LYS A 211 14.34 -2.12 9.99
CA LYS A 211 15.76 -2.51 9.98
C LYS A 211 16.16 -2.90 11.41
N HIS A 212 16.94 -3.97 11.58
CA HIS A 212 17.38 -4.44 12.91
C HIS A 212 16.24 -4.45 13.95
N ASP A 213 15.12 -5.04 13.57
CA ASP A 213 13.93 -5.20 14.43
C ASP A 213 13.29 -3.89 14.91
N THR A 214 13.59 -2.77 14.26
CA THR A 214 13.14 -1.44 14.64
C THR A 214 12.59 -0.68 13.43
N PHE A 215 11.56 0.15 13.67
CA PHE A 215 11.09 1.11 12.67
C PHE A 215 11.95 2.37 12.70
N TYR A 216 12.47 2.75 11.54
CA TYR A 216 13.15 4.02 11.31
C TYR A 216 12.30 4.88 10.39
N ARG A 217 11.97 6.09 10.81
CA ARG A 217 11.30 7.06 9.96
C ARG A 217 12.32 7.70 9.02
N LEU A 218 12.04 7.68 7.72
CA LEU A 218 12.90 8.23 6.68
C LEU A 218 12.45 9.64 6.28
N THR A 219 11.15 9.82 6.08
CA THR A 219 10.52 11.12 5.79
C THR A 219 9.03 11.08 6.16
N GLY A 220 8.40 12.25 6.30
CA GLY A 220 6.96 12.39 6.53
C GLY A 220 6.44 11.92 7.91
N GLY A 221 5.12 11.95 8.07
CA GLY A 221 4.39 11.67 9.30
C GLY A 221 4.61 12.68 10.43
N LYS A 222 3.71 12.69 11.43
CA LYS A 222 3.88 13.51 12.65
C LYS A 222 4.90 12.85 13.59
N GLY A 223 6.05 13.47 13.80
CA GLY A 223 7.09 12.96 14.70
C GLY A 223 6.71 13.17 16.18
N ALA A 224 7.05 12.23 17.05
CA ALA A 224 6.91 12.39 18.49
C ALA A 224 8.19 13.01 19.11
N GLY A 225 8.13 14.30 19.48
CA GLY A 225 8.98 14.87 20.55
C GLY A 225 10.02 15.96 20.18
N SER A 226 9.80 17.15 20.77
CA SER A 226 10.78 18.12 21.31
C SER A 226 12.04 18.48 20.48
N ASP A 227 11.87 19.34 19.48
CA ASP A 227 12.61 20.61 19.32
C ASP A 227 12.27 21.22 17.96
N GLY A 228 11.21 22.04 17.96
CA GLY A 228 11.26 23.40 17.42
C GLY A 228 11.77 23.71 16.00
N LEU A 229 11.99 22.76 15.08
CA LEU A 229 12.29 23.04 13.68
C LEU A 229 11.75 21.93 12.76
N TYR A 230 10.43 21.91 12.63
CA TYR A 230 9.77 21.27 11.49
C TYR A 230 10.09 22.10 10.26
N SER A 231 10.80 21.53 9.28
CA SER A 231 10.90 22.13 7.95
C SER A 231 9.51 22.05 7.30
N SER A 232 8.76 23.15 7.43
CA SER A 232 7.61 23.56 6.62
C SER A 232 6.70 22.43 6.12
N THR A 233 5.52 22.27 6.73
CA THR A 233 4.36 21.66 6.07
C THR A 233 4.26 22.23 4.66
N VAL A 234 4.67 21.44 3.67
CA VAL A 234 4.52 21.81 2.26
C VAL A 234 3.04 21.68 1.98
N ASP A 235 2.45 22.73 1.39
CA ASP A 235 1.06 22.66 0.95
C ASP A 235 0.88 21.42 0.05
N PRO A 236 -0.21 20.66 0.22
CA PRO A 236 -0.47 19.50 -0.62
C PRO A 236 -0.56 19.91 -2.09
N LEU A 237 -0.42 18.93 -2.99
CA LEU A 237 -0.69 19.16 -4.39
C LEU A 237 -2.13 19.68 -4.54
N PRO A 238 -2.38 20.64 -5.46
CA PRO A 238 -1.58 21.00 -6.62
C PRO A 238 -0.48 22.05 -6.38
N PHE A 239 -0.27 22.54 -5.16
CA PHE A 239 0.78 23.54 -4.92
C PHE A 239 2.16 22.88 -5.00
N LEU A 240 3.06 23.49 -5.79
CA LEU A 240 4.40 22.97 -6.01
C LEU A 240 5.38 23.57 -5.00
N PRO A 241 6.27 22.75 -4.39
CA PRO A 241 7.33 23.28 -3.55
C PRO A 241 8.33 24.07 -4.40
N GLY A 242 8.99 25.06 -3.79
CA GLY A 242 10.02 25.84 -4.48
C GLY A 242 11.35 25.11 -4.69
N VAL A 243 11.67 24.13 -3.85
CA VAL A 243 12.88 23.30 -3.98
C VAL A 243 12.55 21.86 -3.62
N ILE A 244 12.86 20.93 -4.52
CA ILE A 244 12.69 19.49 -4.30
C ILE A 244 14.04 18.89 -3.91
N ARG A 245 14.08 18.14 -2.81
CA ARG A 245 15.27 17.39 -2.38
C ARG A 245 14.90 15.92 -2.21
N PRO A 246 15.23 15.06 -3.19
CA PRO A 246 14.99 13.63 -3.07
C PRO A 246 15.81 13.04 -1.92
N LEU A 247 15.16 12.20 -1.12
CA LEU A 247 15.83 11.32 -0.18
C LEU A 247 16.40 10.13 -0.95
N SER A 248 17.67 9.80 -0.72
CA SER A 248 18.37 8.70 -1.39
C SER A 248 19.08 7.81 -0.39
N PHE A 249 18.90 6.49 -0.49
CA PHE A 249 19.54 5.52 0.41
C PHE A 249 19.60 4.12 -0.21
N ALA A 250 20.51 3.28 0.29
CA ALA A 250 20.56 1.87 -0.05
C ALA A 250 19.64 1.06 0.86
N LEU A 251 18.80 0.21 0.25
CA LEU A 251 17.95 -0.74 0.95
C LEU A 251 18.70 -2.06 1.13
N GLU A 252 19.24 -2.24 2.34
CA GLU A 252 20.02 -3.43 2.73
C GLU A 252 19.15 -4.69 2.76
N GLN A 253 19.78 -5.85 2.57
CA GLN A 253 19.13 -7.15 2.76
C GLN A 253 18.48 -7.25 4.14
N GLN A 254 17.38 -7.99 4.24
CA GLN A 254 16.60 -8.17 5.49
C GLN A 254 16.01 -6.86 6.04
N THR A 255 15.88 -5.82 5.20
CA THR A 255 15.11 -4.62 5.53
C THR A 255 13.84 -4.53 4.71
N VAL A 256 12.89 -3.73 5.18
CA VAL A 256 11.63 -3.48 4.48
C VAL A 256 11.47 -1.98 4.32
N LEU A 257 11.34 -1.50 3.09
CA LEU A 257 10.88 -0.14 2.82
C LEU A 257 9.36 -0.12 2.94
N LEU A 258 8.84 0.83 3.71
CA LEU A 258 7.41 1.11 3.86
C LEU A 258 7.13 2.53 3.39
N VAL A 259 6.15 2.70 2.52
CA VAL A 259 5.71 4.00 2.03
C VAL A 259 4.20 4.07 2.21
N GLY A 260 3.70 5.04 2.96
CA GLY A 260 2.30 5.02 3.39
C GLY A 260 1.74 6.39 3.75
N THR A 261 0.41 6.42 3.88
CA THR A 261 -0.36 7.60 4.32
C THR A 261 -0.30 7.77 5.84
N ASP A 262 -0.82 8.87 6.36
CA ASP A 262 -0.85 9.13 7.80
C ASP A 262 -1.76 8.13 8.54
N GLY A 263 -2.80 7.58 7.89
CA GLY A 263 -3.61 6.48 8.42
C GLY A 263 -2.82 5.20 8.71
N PHE A 264 -1.60 5.04 8.14
CA PHE A 264 -0.60 4.07 8.60
C PHE A 264 0.42 4.69 9.58
N GLY A 265 0.94 5.87 9.26
CA GLY A 265 2.04 6.51 9.99
C GLY A 265 1.69 6.97 11.41
N ASP A 266 0.52 7.56 11.61
CA ASP A 266 0.06 8.07 12.90
C ASP A 266 -0.17 6.93 13.92
N PRO A 267 -0.82 5.81 13.57
CA PRO A 267 -0.89 4.63 14.44
C PRO A 267 0.47 3.99 14.75
N LEU A 268 1.43 4.07 13.82
CA LEU A 268 2.77 3.52 14.00
C LEU A 268 3.55 4.29 15.09
N GLY A 269 3.35 5.61 15.15
CA GLY A 269 3.91 6.48 16.20
C GLY A 269 5.44 6.50 16.22
N ASP A 270 6.01 6.14 17.38
CA ASP A 270 7.45 6.03 17.61
C ASP A 270 8.04 4.66 17.22
N GLY A 271 7.22 3.77 16.65
CA GLY A 271 7.65 2.44 16.23
C GLY A 271 7.73 1.40 17.35
N LYS A 272 7.26 1.71 18.58
CA LYS A 272 7.35 0.78 19.73
C LYS A 272 5.99 0.28 20.22
N GLY A 273 4.91 0.87 19.73
CA GLY A 273 3.53 0.57 20.13
C GLY A 273 3.01 -0.81 19.68
N ALA A 274 1.76 -1.11 20.06
CA ALA A 274 1.09 -2.35 19.65
C ALA A 274 0.91 -2.46 18.12
N VAL A 275 0.63 -1.34 17.44
CA VAL A 275 0.51 -1.29 15.99
C VAL A 275 1.87 -1.53 15.31
N ALA A 276 2.94 -0.94 15.83
CA ALA A 276 4.28 -1.21 15.33
C ALA A 276 4.64 -2.70 15.45
N ARG A 277 4.38 -3.33 16.60
CA ARG A 277 4.59 -4.78 16.76
C ARG A 277 3.76 -5.61 15.78
N HIS A 278 2.50 -5.24 15.57
CA HIS A 278 1.61 -5.89 14.59
C HIS A 278 2.20 -5.88 13.18
N PHE A 279 2.67 -4.71 12.70
CA PHE A 279 3.29 -4.61 11.39
C PHE A 279 4.68 -5.23 11.34
N TYR A 280 5.50 -5.11 12.38
CA TYR A 280 6.82 -5.73 12.43
C TYR A 280 6.73 -7.25 12.21
N TYR A 281 5.90 -7.95 13.01
CA TYR A 281 5.74 -9.39 12.85
C TYR A 281 5.02 -9.77 11.56
N GLY A 282 4.05 -8.96 11.12
CA GLY A 282 3.32 -9.21 9.88
C GLY A 282 4.15 -8.99 8.60
N LEU A 283 5.27 -8.27 8.68
CA LEU A 283 6.09 -7.87 7.53
C LEU A 283 7.52 -8.40 7.55
N LEU A 284 7.82 -9.37 8.43
CA LEU A 284 9.13 -10.06 8.43
C LEU A 284 9.46 -10.70 7.07
N SER A 285 8.45 -11.15 6.35
CA SER A 285 8.54 -11.65 4.98
C SER A 285 7.33 -11.20 4.15
N PRO A 286 7.42 -11.21 2.81
CA PRO A 286 6.28 -10.85 1.97
C PRO A 286 5.09 -11.80 2.15
N VAL A 287 3.98 -11.28 2.68
CA VAL A 287 2.71 -12.01 2.80
C VAL A 287 1.91 -11.95 1.49
N PRO A 288 0.92 -12.83 1.22
CA PRO A 288 0.06 -12.70 0.03
C PRO A 288 -0.68 -11.34 -0.03
N PRO A 289 -0.99 -10.79 -1.21
CA PRO A 289 -1.62 -9.46 -1.33
C PRO A 289 -2.90 -9.27 -0.49
N LEU A 290 -3.79 -10.27 -0.46
CA LEU A 290 -4.99 -10.24 0.39
C LEU A 290 -4.65 -10.28 1.89
N GLY A 291 -3.60 -10.99 2.27
CA GLY A 291 -3.10 -11.00 3.65
C GLY A 291 -2.48 -9.66 4.04
N PHE A 292 -1.82 -8.98 3.11
CA PHE A 292 -1.29 -7.62 3.32
C PHE A 292 -2.42 -6.60 3.52
N ALA A 293 -3.48 -6.67 2.71
CA ALA A 293 -4.67 -5.83 2.89
C ALA A 293 -5.36 -6.11 4.24
N HIS A 294 -5.49 -7.39 4.63
CA HIS A 294 -6.06 -7.77 5.92
C HIS A 294 -5.22 -7.32 7.13
N LEU A 295 -3.88 -7.35 6.98
CA LEU A 295 -2.95 -6.79 7.96
C LEU A 295 -3.17 -5.28 8.15
N LEU A 296 -3.43 -4.57 7.05
CA LEU A 296 -3.65 -3.12 7.03
C LEU A 296 -5.07 -2.71 7.50
N ASP A 297 -6.07 -3.58 7.35
CA ASP A 297 -7.47 -3.35 7.75
C ASP A 297 -7.75 -3.55 9.26
N PHE A 298 -6.74 -3.37 10.11
CA PHE A 298 -6.87 -3.61 11.55
C PHE A 298 -7.90 -2.67 12.22
N SER A 299 -8.46 -3.12 13.35
CA SER A 299 -9.36 -2.34 14.20
C SER A 299 -8.63 -1.83 15.44
N ARG A 300 -8.63 -0.51 15.61
CA ARG A 300 -8.10 0.19 16.79
C ARG A 300 -8.86 1.50 16.96
N GLU A 301 -9.28 1.81 18.18
CA GLU A 301 -9.93 3.08 18.49
C GLU A 301 -9.04 4.27 18.08
N THR A 302 -9.68 5.38 17.69
CA THR A 302 -9.06 6.64 17.24
C THR A 302 -8.22 6.59 15.97
N TYR A 303 -8.03 5.41 15.38
CA TYR A 303 -7.27 5.23 14.15
C TYR A 303 -8.16 4.51 13.14
N ASP A 304 -9.10 5.23 12.56
CA ASP A 304 -10.18 4.75 11.71
C ASP A 304 -10.20 5.41 10.32
N ASP A 305 -9.14 6.14 9.97
CA ASP A 305 -8.91 6.69 8.64
C ASP A 305 -8.60 5.62 7.59
N ASP A 306 -8.63 6.02 6.31
CA ASP A 306 -8.08 5.22 5.22
C ASP A 306 -6.63 4.84 5.51
N ARG A 307 -6.23 3.64 5.07
CA ARG A 307 -4.87 3.15 5.32
C ARG A 307 -4.29 2.64 4.04
N THR A 308 -3.17 3.23 3.65
CA THR A 308 -2.49 2.88 2.41
C THR A 308 -1.01 2.68 2.67
N LEU A 309 -0.50 1.58 2.12
CA LEU A 309 0.87 1.14 2.34
C LEU A 309 1.40 0.42 1.10
N ILE A 310 2.62 0.76 0.73
CA ILE A 310 3.49 -0.05 -0.11
C ILE A 310 4.60 -0.60 0.79
N ALA A 311 4.86 -1.89 0.69
CA ALA A 311 5.98 -2.56 1.32
C ALA A 311 6.88 -3.18 0.25
N LEU A 312 8.17 -2.93 0.33
CA LEU A 312 9.18 -3.42 -0.60
C LEU A 312 10.33 -4.09 0.17
N TRP A 313 10.60 -5.34 -0.16
CA TRP A 313 11.69 -6.14 0.41
C TRP A 313 12.74 -6.36 -0.68
N PRO A 314 14.04 -6.21 -0.40
CA PRO A 314 15.07 -6.84 -1.20
C PRO A 314 14.84 -8.35 -1.23
N TRP A 315 14.97 -8.94 -2.41
CA TRP A 315 14.65 -10.34 -2.68
C TRP A 315 15.79 -10.97 -3.45
N ASN A 316 16.12 -12.24 -3.18
CA ASN A 316 17.22 -12.93 -3.87
C ASN A 316 16.79 -14.27 -4.50
N ASP A 317 15.49 -14.58 -4.55
CA ASP A 317 15.00 -15.79 -5.21
C ASP A 317 14.54 -15.51 -6.65
N ALA A 318 14.62 -16.53 -7.51
CA ALA A 318 14.21 -16.42 -8.90
C ALA A 318 12.71 -16.03 -9.02
N PRO A 319 12.33 -15.10 -9.91
CA PRO A 319 10.92 -14.76 -10.11
C PRO A 319 10.12 -15.99 -10.54
N GLY A 320 8.99 -16.24 -9.87
CA GLY A 320 8.12 -17.39 -10.17
C GLY A 320 8.62 -18.74 -9.64
N GLY A 321 9.65 -18.77 -8.77
CA GLY A 321 10.06 -19.98 -8.06
C GLY A 321 9.03 -20.42 -7.00
N PRO A 322 9.00 -21.71 -6.61
CA PRO A 322 8.18 -22.17 -5.50
C PRO A 322 8.56 -21.42 -4.21
N SER A 323 7.55 -20.92 -3.50
CA SER A 323 7.74 -20.32 -2.18
C SER A 323 8.22 -21.40 -1.21
N CYS A 324 9.36 -21.19 -0.55
CA CYS A 324 9.79 -22.00 0.60
C CYS A 324 8.97 -21.66 1.86
#